data_AF-A0A3B9APE7-F1
#
_entry.id   AF-A0A3B9APE7-F1
#
_cell.length_a   1.000
_cell.length_b   1.000
_cell.length_c   1.000
_cell.angle_alpha   90.00
_cell.angle_beta   90.00
_cell.angle_gamma   90.00
#
_symmetry.space_group_name_H-M   'P 1'
#
loop_
_entity.id
_entity.type
_entity.pdbx_description
1 polymer ?
#
loop_
_entity_poly.entity_id
_entity_poly.type
_entity_poly.pdbx_seq_one_letter_code
_entity_poly.pdbx_strand_id
1 'polypeptide(L)'
;MCFFYSETTRLSRIMLYQLFQSSLSEQEFNELLQLTFTENERAMMLERWRIFDAFDRGCSQREVAKEVPCSIVTATRGAKVYRDNKDTVKKHLERWRE
;
A
#
# COMPACT_ATOMS: atom_id res chain seq x y z
N MET A 1 25.08 -2.72 -16.11
CA MET A 1 24.74 -2.08 -14.82
C MET A 1 23.25 -2.14 -14.48
N CYS A 2 22.31 -1.98 -15.43
CA CYS A 2 20.86 -2.15 -15.15
C CYS A 2 20.44 -3.60 -14.80
N PHE A 3 21.12 -4.61 -15.33
CA PHE A 3 20.79 -6.02 -15.09
C PHE A 3 20.95 -6.42 -13.61
N PHE A 4 22.08 -6.03 -13.00
CA PHE A 4 22.39 -6.32 -11.60
C PHE A 4 21.40 -5.65 -10.62
N TYR A 5 20.99 -4.41 -10.89
CA TYR A 5 19.99 -3.70 -10.08
C TYR A 5 18.60 -4.37 -10.12
N SER A 6 18.22 -4.90 -11.29
CA SER A 6 16.94 -5.59 -11.45
C SER A 6 16.88 -6.91 -10.66
N GLU A 7 18.01 -7.60 -10.57
CA GLU A 7 18.13 -8.89 -9.88
C GLU A 7 18.15 -8.72 -8.35
N THR A 8 18.90 -7.74 -7.85
CA THR A 8 18.87 -7.34 -6.43
C THR A 8 17.47 -6.93 -5.98
N THR A 9 16.73 -6.19 -6.81
CA THR A 9 15.34 -5.76 -6.49
C THR A 9 14.36 -6.93 -6.46
N ARG A 10 14.60 -7.99 -7.23
CA ARG A 10 13.77 -9.20 -7.20
C ARG A 10 14.03 -10.02 -5.94
N LEU A 11 15.30 -10.20 -5.58
CA LEU A 11 15.69 -10.96 -4.38
C LEU A 11 15.15 -10.31 -3.11
N SER A 12 15.23 -8.97 -3.00
CA SER A 12 14.70 -8.26 -1.83
C SER A 12 13.20 -8.48 -1.63
N ARG A 13 12.40 -8.50 -2.70
CA ARG A 13 10.96 -8.80 -2.61
C ARG A 13 10.67 -10.21 -2.13
N ILE A 14 11.45 -11.20 -2.59
CA ILE A 14 11.30 -12.59 -2.16
C ILE A 14 11.63 -12.72 -0.67
N MET A 15 12.71 -12.10 -0.22
CA MET A 15 13.10 -12.13 1.19
C MET A 15 12.06 -11.46 2.10
N LEU A 16 11.52 -10.31 1.70
CA LEU A 16 10.45 -9.64 2.45
C LEU A 16 9.16 -10.46 2.48
N TYR A 17 8.80 -11.10 1.35
CA TYR A 17 7.66 -12.00 1.30
C TYR A 17 7.84 -13.19 2.27
N GLN A 18 9.02 -13.82 2.27
CA GLN A 18 9.33 -14.92 3.19
C GLN A 18 9.30 -14.48 4.66
N LEU A 19 9.84 -13.30 4.96
CA LEU A 19 9.85 -12.72 6.30
C LEU A 19 8.42 -12.44 6.82
N PHE A 20 7.55 -11.86 6.00
CA PHE A 20 6.16 -11.64 6.40
C PHE A 20 5.34 -12.93 6.45
N GLN A 21 5.69 -13.96 5.67
CA GLN A 21 5.06 -15.27 5.76
C GLN A 21 5.52 -16.09 6.97
N SER A 22 6.67 -15.76 7.58
CA SER A 22 7.18 -16.52 8.73
C SER A 22 6.50 -16.18 10.05
N SER A 23 5.77 -15.07 10.15
CA SER A 23 4.97 -14.76 11.35
C SER A 23 3.75 -15.69 11.43
N LEU A 24 3.64 -16.44 12.53
CA LEU A 24 2.62 -17.47 12.74
C LEU A 24 1.44 -16.98 13.58
N SER A 25 1.55 -15.78 14.17
CA SER A 25 0.50 -15.15 14.96
C SER A 25 0.42 -13.65 14.69
N GLU A 26 -0.72 -13.05 15.05
CA GLU A 26 -0.92 -11.60 14.97
C GLU A 26 0.09 -10.83 15.83
N GLN A 27 0.44 -11.37 17.01
CA GLN A 27 1.44 -10.77 17.89
C GLN A 27 2.82 -10.73 17.21
N GLU A 28 3.29 -11.86 16.68
CA GLU A 28 4.56 -11.93 15.96
C GLU A 28 4.58 -11.00 14.74
N PHE A 29 3.46 -10.92 14.02
CA PHE A 29 3.33 -10.01 12.88
C PHE A 29 3.43 -8.54 13.31
N ASN A 30 2.79 -8.16 14.42
CA ASN A 30 2.86 -6.80 14.96
C ASN A 30 4.27 -6.45 15.44
N GLU A 31 4.96 -7.35 16.12
CA GLU A 31 6.36 -7.18 16.52
C GLU A 31 7.26 -6.98 15.28
N LEU A 32 7.08 -7.80 14.25
CA LEU A 32 7.81 -7.70 13.00
C LEU A 32 7.55 -6.34 12.29
N LEU A 33 6.31 -5.88 12.25
CA LEU A 33 5.95 -4.58 11.67
C LEU A 33 6.52 -3.40 12.45
N GLN A 34 6.61 -3.50 13.78
CA GLN A 34 7.20 -2.46 14.64
C GLN A 34 8.72 -2.36 14.46
N LEU A 35 9.39 -3.49 14.24
CA LEU A 35 10.82 -3.53 13.94
C LEU A 35 11.15 -3.05 12.53
N THR A 36 10.28 -3.34 11.55
CA THR A 36 10.56 -3.10 10.13
C THR A 36 10.17 -1.69 9.68
N PHE A 37 9.10 -1.13 10.23
CA PHE A 37 8.56 0.16 9.82
C PHE A 37 8.40 1.09 11.01
N THR A 38 8.53 2.38 10.75
CA THR A 38 8.10 3.42 11.68
C THR A 38 6.57 3.50 11.73
N GLU A 39 6.05 4.11 12.80
CA GLU A 39 4.61 4.38 12.91
C GLU A 39 4.10 5.22 11.74
N ASN A 40 4.85 6.25 11.34
CA ASN A 40 4.51 7.10 10.22
C ASN A 40 4.46 6.33 8.89
N GLU A 41 5.41 5.41 8.65
CA GLU A 41 5.39 4.58 7.44
C GLU A 41 4.18 3.65 7.39
N ARG A 42 3.80 3.04 8.53
CA ARG A 42 2.56 2.25 8.62
C ARG A 42 1.33 3.10 8.34
N ALA A 43 1.26 4.30 8.91
CA ALA A 43 0.17 5.23 8.67
C ALA A 43 0.08 5.64 7.18
N MET A 44 1.22 5.94 6.54
CA MET A 44 1.28 6.28 5.11
C MET A 44 0.86 5.10 4.21
N MET A 45 1.22 3.86 4.57
CA MET A 45 0.76 2.67 3.84
C MET A 45 -0.77 2.56 3.90
N LEU A 46 -1.35 2.72 5.10
CA LEU A 46 -2.79 2.68 5.29
C LEU A 46 -3.52 3.84 4.59
N GLU A 47 -2.98 5.06 4.67
CA GLU A 47 -3.49 6.24 3.97
C GLU A 47 -3.62 5.96 2.46
N ARG A 48 -2.58 5.37 1.86
CA ARG A 48 -2.57 5.06 0.43
C ARG A 48 -3.69 4.08 0.05
N TRP A 49 -3.93 3.08 0.87
CA TRP A 49 -5.02 2.14 0.64
C TRP A 49 -6.39 2.81 0.82
N ARG A 50 -6.56 3.70 1.81
CA ARG A 50 -7.80 4.49 1.96
C ARG A 50 -8.07 5.39 0.75
N ILE A 51 -7.03 5.97 0.16
CA ILE A 51 -7.14 6.74 -1.09
C ILE A 51 -7.67 5.85 -2.23
N PHE A 52 -7.15 4.63 -2.37
CA PHE A 52 -7.62 3.69 -3.38
C PHE A 52 -9.07 3.27 -3.16
N ASP A 53 -9.45 3.00 -1.91
CA ASP A 53 -10.83 2.69 -1.53
C ASP A 53 -11.80 3.82 -1.91
N ALA A 54 -11.44 5.07 -1.62
CA ALA A 54 -12.29 6.22 -1.94
C ALA A 54 -12.44 6.42 -3.46
N PHE A 55 -11.36 6.23 -4.23
CA PHE A 55 -11.47 6.26 -5.70
C PHE A 55 -12.32 5.11 -6.25
N ASP A 56 -12.25 3.94 -5.63
CA ASP A 56 -13.08 2.80 -5.99
C ASP A 56 -14.57 3.04 -5.74
N ARG A 57 -14.90 3.78 -4.68
CA ARG A 57 -16.25 4.29 -4.40
C ARG A 57 -16.73 5.41 -5.31
N GLY A 58 -15.89 5.88 -6.24
CA GLY A 58 -16.24 6.92 -7.21
C GLY A 58 -16.00 8.35 -6.74
N CYS A 59 -15.29 8.57 -5.63
CA CYS A 59 -14.96 9.91 -5.15
C CYS A 59 -14.04 10.66 -6.13
N SER A 60 -14.29 11.96 -6.31
CA SER A 60 -13.38 12.88 -6.99
C SER A 60 -12.13 13.15 -6.15
N GLN A 61 -11.07 13.65 -6.77
CA GLN A 61 -9.82 13.97 -6.06
C GLN A 61 -10.01 14.97 -4.90
N ARG A 62 -10.96 15.89 -5.03
CA ARG A 62 -11.29 16.88 -3.98
C ARG A 62 -12.02 16.23 -2.81
N GLU A 63 -12.90 15.26 -3.09
CA GLU A 63 -13.58 14.49 -2.06
C GLU A 63 -12.59 13.57 -1.34
N VAL A 64 -11.73 12.87 -2.08
CA VAL A 64 -10.66 12.04 -1.51
C VAL A 64 -9.74 12.84 -0.59
N ALA A 65 -9.31 14.04 -0.99
CA ALA A 65 -8.43 14.87 -0.15
C ALA A 65 -9.10 15.37 1.16
N LYS A 66 -10.43 15.41 1.20
CA LYS A 66 -11.20 15.74 2.41
C LYS A 66 -11.43 14.51 3.27
N GLU A 67 -11.81 13.39 2.66
CA GLU A 67 -12.15 12.15 3.37
C GLU A 67 -10.91 11.44 3.91
N VAL A 68 -9.89 11.32 3.06
CA VAL A 68 -8.56 10.89 3.47
C VAL A 68 -7.74 12.17 3.63
N PRO A 69 -7.42 12.61 4.85
CA PRO A 69 -6.85 13.92 5.14
C PRO A 69 -5.45 14.07 4.54
N CYS A 70 -5.38 14.26 3.23
CA CYS A 70 -4.18 14.26 2.42
C CYS A 70 -4.20 15.47 1.48
N SER A 71 -3.02 15.85 0.96
CA SER A 71 -2.96 16.97 0.02
C SER A 71 -3.67 16.63 -1.29
N ILE A 72 -4.17 17.65 -2.00
CA ILE A 72 -4.73 17.46 -3.36
C ILE A 72 -3.72 16.83 -4.33
N VAL A 73 -2.42 17.10 -4.14
CA VAL A 73 -1.33 16.50 -4.92
C VAL A 73 -1.22 14.99 -4.63
N THR A 74 -1.37 14.60 -3.36
CA THR A 74 -1.40 13.19 -2.94
C THR A 74 -2.59 12.47 -3.56
N ALA A 75 -3.79 13.05 -3.48
CA ALA A 75 -4.98 12.51 -4.12
C ALA A 75 -4.82 12.40 -5.65
N THR A 76 -4.19 13.38 -6.30
CA THR A 76 -3.92 13.34 -7.76
C THR A 76 -2.99 12.19 -8.14
N ARG A 77 -1.90 11.99 -7.38
CA ARG A 77 -0.98 10.85 -7.58
C ARG A 77 -1.67 9.52 -7.32
N GLY A 78 -2.48 9.44 -6.27
CA GLY A 78 -3.30 8.28 -5.95
C GLY A 78 -4.28 7.93 -7.07
N ALA A 79 -4.94 8.94 -7.65
CA ALA A 79 -5.87 8.75 -8.76
C ALA A 79 -5.18 8.15 -9.99
N LYS A 80 -3.96 8.60 -10.28
CA LYS A 80 -3.15 8.03 -11.36
C LYS A 80 -2.84 6.55 -11.09
N VAL A 81 -2.29 6.24 -9.92
CA VAL A 81 -1.91 4.86 -9.56
C VAL A 81 -3.13 3.93 -9.56
N TYR A 82 -4.27 4.38 -9.01
CA TYR A 82 -5.52 3.63 -9.03
C TYR A 82 -5.97 3.32 -10.46
N ARG A 83 -5.99 4.32 -11.36
CA ARG A 83 -6.39 4.10 -12.76
C ARG A 83 -5.45 3.15 -13.48
N ASP A 84 -4.14 3.33 -13.30
CA ASP A 84 -3.11 2.53 -13.99
C ASP A 84 -3.11 1.06 -13.52
N ASN A 85 -3.68 0.77 -12.34
CA ASN A 85 -3.66 -0.56 -11.71
C ASN A 85 -5.06 -1.03 -11.25
N LYS A 86 -6.12 -0.53 -11.89
CA LYS A 86 -7.49 -0.61 -11.39
C LYS A 86 -7.92 -2.02 -10.98
N ASP A 87 -7.71 -3.01 -11.84
CA ASP A 87 -8.16 -4.38 -11.60
C ASP A 87 -7.39 -5.05 -10.45
N THR A 88 -6.07 -4.84 -10.40
CA THR A 88 -5.22 -5.35 -9.31
C THR A 88 -5.61 -4.71 -7.97
N VAL A 89 -5.82 -3.39 -7.96
CA VAL A 89 -6.24 -2.68 -6.74
C VAL A 89 -7.59 -3.18 -6.27
N LYS A 90 -8.59 -3.27 -7.16
CA LYS A 90 -9.93 -3.80 -6.84
C LYS A 90 -9.89 -5.18 -6.20
N LYS A 91 -9.14 -6.11 -6.80
CA LYS A 91 -8.94 -7.46 -6.26
C LYS A 91 -8.44 -7.46 -4.81
N HIS A 92 -7.58 -6.53 -4.45
CA HIS A 92 -7.06 -6.42 -3.08
C HIS A 92 -8.02 -5.67 -2.15
N LEU A 93 -8.73 -4.66 -2.64
CA LEU A 93 -9.75 -3.94 -1.87
C LEU A 93 -10.90 -4.86 -1.45
N GLU A 94 -11.32 -5.81 -2.30
CA GLU A 94 -12.34 -6.80 -1.97
C GLU A 94 -11.99 -7.56 -0.69
N ARG A 95 -10.75 -8.06 -0.59
CA ARG A 95 -10.26 -8.78 0.59
C ARG A 95 -10.03 -7.90 1.82
N TRP A 96 -9.84 -6.59 1.63
CA TRP A 96 -9.59 -5.68 2.73
C TRP A 96 -10.89 -5.18 3.38
N ARG A 97 -12.00 -5.18 2.63
CA ARG A 97 -13.33 -4.81 3.15
C ARG A 97 -14.06 -5.97 3.83
N GLU A 98 -13.60 -7.21 3.61
CA GLU A 98 -14.03 -8.44 4.32
C GLU A 98 -13.58 -8.44 5.78
#